data_AF-A0A4Q6F3H0-F1
#
_entry.id   AF-A0A4Q6F3H0-F1
#
_cell.length_a   1.000
_cell.length_b   1.000
_cell.length_c   1.000
_cell.angle_alpha   90.00
_cell.angle_beta   90.00
_cell.angle_gamma   90.00
#
_symmetry.space_group_name_H-M   'P 1'
#
loop_
_entity.id
_entity.type
_entity.pdbx_description
1 polymer ?
#
loop_
_entity_poly.entity_id
_entity_poly.type
_entity_poly.pdbx_seq_one_letter_code
_entity_poly.pdbx_strand_id
1 'polypeptide(L)'
;MNVGPLLIGKLRGFFLTDSIAQKLGLGCIVIQFVPFNLSQLIRWKSRMFEFVKPMFDTSGFMPHGQSYLWNPALVSINVISDSIIFASYFAISLMLVYIGLKVKENPFQAIQLAFGTFIVACGFTHFMEIINVWSPTYWLTGSIKLVTAVASFGTAAALPFFIPRMRDLARGADLLKTQNALRESELLYRQIVDTANEGIWLLDLEGKTKFVNKRMADMLGYDVDEMKGRPIYAYLDHVSQEAYVRHRSRPIDRITD
;
A
#
# COMPACT_ATOMS: atom_id res chain seq x y z
N MET A 1 -6.78 -66.78 -16.70
CA MET A 1 -6.10 -65.63 -17.32
C MET A 1 -6.73 -64.35 -16.72
N ASN A 2 -6.53 -64.01 -15.45
CA ASN A 2 -5.41 -63.31 -14.83
C ASN A 2 -4.51 -62.46 -15.75
N VAL A 3 -4.79 -61.15 -15.79
CA VAL A 3 -3.78 -60.09 -15.74
C VAL A 3 -4.36 -59.00 -14.83
N GLY A 4 -3.65 -58.72 -13.73
CA GLY A 4 -4.14 -57.94 -12.59
C GLY A 4 -3.95 -56.42 -12.68
N PRO A 5 -4.38 -55.70 -11.62
CA PRO A 5 -4.41 -54.23 -11.50
C PRO A 5 -3.15 -53.69 -10.80
N LEU A 6 -2.68 -52.49 -11.15
CA LEU A 6 -1.62 -51.80 -10.40
C LEU A 6 -1.87 -50.28 -10.30
N LEU A 7 -1.70 -49.78 -9.07
CA LEU A 7 -1.45 -48.38 -8.66
C LEU A 7 -2.63 -47.44 -8.41
N ILE A 8 -3.39 -47.73 -7.33
CA ILE A 8 -3.90 -46.67 -6.44
C ILE A 8 -3.43 -47.03 -5.01
N GLY A 9 -2.25 -46.52 -4.65
CA GLY A 9 -1.64 -46.68 -3.33
C GLY A 9 -1.98 -45.51 -2.41
N LYS A 10 -2.71 -45.83 -1.34
CA LYS A 10 -2.80 -45.15 -0.02
C LYS A 10 -1.71 -44.13 0.31
N LEU A 11 -2.09 -43.07 1.04
CA LEU A 11 -1.48 -42.60 2.31
C LEU A 11 -2.35 -41.46 2.89
N ARG A 12 -3.22 -41.78 3.86
CA ARG A 12 -3.10 -41.50 5.32
C ARG A 12 -3.39 -40.04 5.70
N GLY A 13 -4.47 -39.90 6.47
CA GLY A 13 -4.85 -38.68 7.17
C GLY A 13 -3.76 -38.19 8.13
N PHE A 14 -3.64 -36.87 8.19
CA PHE A 14 -2.81 -36.15 9.14
C PHE A 14 -3.75 -35.47 10.14
N PHE A 15 -4.06 -36.20 11.22
CA PHE A 15 -4.62 -35.64 12.44
C PHE A 15 -3.49 -34.89 13.15
N LEU A 16 -3.52 -33.56 13.09
CA LEU A 16 -2.74 -32.68 13.97
C LEU A 16 -3.37 -31.29 13.87
N THR A 17 -4.35 -31.01 14.73
CA THR A 17 -4.66 -29.68 15.34
C THR A 17 -5.96 -29.62 16.17
N ASP A 18 -6.57 -30.74 16.56
CA ASP A 18 -7.79 -30.71 17.40
C ASP A 18 -7.59 -30.15 18.82
N SER A 19 -6.35 -30.07 19.34
CA SER A 19 -6.12 -29.68 20.74
C SER A 19 -6.05 -28.16 21.00
N ILE A 20 -5.98 -27.30 19.97
CA ILE A 20 -5.88 -25.83 20.15
C ILE A 20 -7.21 -25.14 19.84
N ALA A 21 -7.96 -25.63 18.85
CA ALA A 21 -9.25 -25.06 18.44
C ALA A 21 -10.32 -25.11 19.54
N GLN A 22 -10.29 -26.13 20.41
CA GLN A 22 -11.27 -26.28 21.49
C GLN A 22 -11.02 -25.34 22.69
N LYS A 23 -9.81 -24.78 22.84
CA LYS A 23 -9.44 -23.89 23.95
C LYS A 23 -9.79 -22.41 23.74
N LEU A 24 -10.16 -21.99 22.53
CA LEU A 24 -10.36 -20.57 22.18
C LEU A 24 -11.82 -20.14 21.99
N GLY A 25 -12.82 -20.99 22.27
CA GLY A 25 -14.23 -20.59 22.27
C GLY A 25 -14.77 -20.05 20.93
N LEU A 26 -14.03 -20.22 19.84
CA LEU A 26 -14.42 -19.82 18.50
C LEU A 26 -15.23 -20.96 17.90
N GLY A 27 -16.55 -20.76 17.81
CA GLY A 27 -17.46 -21.68 17.12
C GLY A 27 -16.92 -22.04 15.74
N CYS A 28 -16.64 -23.33 15.56
CA CYS A 28 -16.14 -23.89 14.33
C CYS A 28 -17.20 -23.71 13.23
N ILE A 29 -17.04 -22.70 12.36
CA ILE A 29 -17.74 -22.66 11.07
C ILE A 29 -17.10 -23.77 10.24
N VAL A 30 -17.61 -24.98 10.40
CA VAL A 30 -17.35 -26.09 9.49
C VAL A 30 -17.91 -25.66 8.14
N ILE A 31 -17.04 -25.21 7.24
CA ILE A 31 -17.36 -25.13 5.81
C ILE A 31 -17.57 -26.58 5.38
N GLN A 32 -18.81 -27.05 5.46
CA GLN A 32 -19.22 -28.30 4.84
C GLN A 32 -18.95 -28.16 3.35
N PHE A 33 -17.90 -28.81 2.86
CA PHE A 33 -17.74 -29.11 1.45
C PHE A 33 -18.92 -30.01 1.05
N VAL A 34 -19.99 -29.40 0.56
CA VAL A 34 -21.08 -30.11 -0.11
C VAL A 34 -20.47 -30.83 -1.32
N PRO A 35 -20.53 -32.17 -1.42
CA PRO A 35 -19.97 -32.87 -2.56
C PRO A 35 -20.74 -32.44 -3.81
N PHE A 36 -20.05 -31.78 -4.74
CA PHE A 36 -20.62 -31.27 -5.97
C PHE A 36 -21.04 -32.46 -6.85
N ASN A 37 -22.33 -32.81 -6.82
CA ASN A 37 -22.87 -33.96 -7.54
C ASN A 37 -22.88 -33.67 -9.06
N LEU A 38 -22.48 -34.63 -9.89
CA LEU A 38 -22.42 -34.50 -11.36
C LEU A 38 -23.77 -34.08 -11.97
N SER A 39 -24.89 -34.49 -11.35
CA SER A 39 -26.23 -34.05 -11.73
C SER A 39 -26.50 -32.57 -11.46
N GLN A 40 -25.90 -31.98 -10.42
CA GLN A 40 -25.94 -30.54 -10.17
C GLN A 40 -25.14 -29.77 -11.23
N LEU A 41 -23.96 -30.27 -11.62
CA LEU A 41 -23.11 -29.67 -12.65
C LEU A 41 -23.78 -29.68 -14.03
N ILE A 42 -24.45 -30.78 -14.40
CA ILE A 42 -25.21 -30.90 -15.64
C ILE A 42 -26.43 -29.97 -15.65
N ARG A 43 -27.16 -29.87 -14.54
CA ARG A 43 -28.32 -28.97 -14.38
C ARG A 43 -27.91 -27.49 -14.39
N TRP A 44 -26.75 -27.17 -13.83
CA TRP A 44 -26.13 -25.85 -13.92
C TRP A 44 -25.71 -25.53 -15.35
N LYS A 45 -25.05 -26.46 -16.03
CA LYS A 45 -24.69 -26.33 -17.46
C LYS A 45 -25.94 -26.03 -18.28
N SER A 46 -27.00 -26.83 -18.17
CA SER A 46 -28.23 -26.63 -18.94
C SER A 46 -28.91 -25.30 -18.63
N ARG A 47 -29.04 -24.90 -17.36
CA ARG A 47 -29.59 -23.57 -16.99
C ARG A 47 -28.74 -22.43 -17.52
N MET A 48 -27.42 -22.52 -17.38
CA MET A 48 -26.49 -21.50 -17.90
C MET A 48 -26.62 -21.36 -19.42
N PHE A 49 -26.72 -22.45 -20.17
CA PHE A 49 -26.93 -22.40 -21.61
C PHE A 49 -28.27 -21.75 -21.99
N GLU A 50 -29.34 -21.95 -21.22
CA GLU A 50 -30.63 -21.26 -21.42
C GLU A 50 -30.54 -19.74 -21.15
N PHE A 51 -29.74 -19.29 -20.18
CA PHE A 51 -29.50 -17.87 -19.92
C PHE A 51 -28.56 -17.20 -20.94
N VAL A 52 -27.64 -17.96 -21.54
CA VAL A 52 -26.62 -17.43 -22.47
C VAL A 52 -27.15 -17.35 -23.90
N LYS A 53 -28.04 -18.25 -24.32
CA LYS A 53 -28.62 -18.26 -25.67
C LYS A 53 -29.23 -16.90 -26.10
N PRO A 54 -30.03 -16.20 -25.27
CA PRO A 54 -30.59 -14.90 -25.64
C PRO A 54 -29.53 -13.80 -25.79
N MET A 55 -28.38 -13.91 -25.13
CA MET A 55 -27.33 -12.89 -25.18
C MET A 55 -26.72 -12.75 -26.58
N PHE A 56 -26.71 -13.85 -27.34
CA PHE A 56 -26.20 -13.90 -28.71
C PHE A 56 -27.32 -13.84 -29.76
N ASP A 57 -28.57 -13.59 -29.36
CA ASP A 57 -29.68 -13.45 -30.28
C ASP A 57 -29.59 -12.12 -31.04
N THR A 58 -29.47 -12.21 -32.35
CA THR A 58 -29.43 -11.07 -33.28
C THR A 58 -30.74 -10.88 -34.04
N SER A 59 -31.74 -11.73 -33.79
CA SER A 59 -32.99 -11.72 -34.53
C SER A 59 -33.79 -10.43 -34.27
N GLY A 60 -34.21 -9.76 -35.36
CA GLY A 60 -35.02 -8.53 -35.29
C GLY A 60 -34.25 -7.23 -35.05
N PHE A 61 -32.92 -7.26 -34.90
CA PHE A 61 -32.11 -6.07 -34.68
C PHE A 61 -31.28 -5.68 -35.91
N MET A 62 -31.09 -4.37 -36.11
CA MET A 62 -30.20 -3.85 -37.17
C MET A 62 -28.79 -3.61 -36.61
N PRO A 63 -27.71 -4.00 -37.33
CA PRO A 63 -26.34 -3.69 -36.94
C PRO A 63 -26.03 -2.19 -37.08
N HIS A 64 -25.06 -1.70 -36.30
CA HIS A 64 -24.68 -0.28 -36.31
C HIS A 64 -24.15 0.19 -37.66
N GLY A 65 -23.61 -0.70 -38.50
CA GLY A 65 -23.24 -0.36 -39.88
C GLY A 65 -24.40 0.25 -40.69
N GLN A 66 -25.64 -0.19 -40.44
CA GLN A 66 -26.83 0.39 -41.07
C GLN A 66 -27.14 1.79 -40.53
N SER A 67 -26.95 2.00 -39.22
CA SER A 67 -27.05 3.33 -38.61
C SER A 67 -26.02 4.32 -39.16
N TYR A 68 -24.84 3.82 -39.55
CA TYR A 68 -23.79 4.60 -40.19
C TYR A 68 -23.96 4.74 -41.71
N LEU A 69 -25.04 4.19 -42.28
CA LEU A 69 -25.27 4.12 -43.73
C LEU A 69 -24.09 3.50 -44.49
N TRP A 70 -23.28 2.67 -43.81
CA TRP A 70 -22.02 2.14 -44.32
C TRP A 70 -21.06 3.21 -44.88
N ASN A 71 -21.14 4.45 -44.37
CA ASN A 71 -20.19 5.49 -44.75
C ASN A 71 -18.78 5.09 -44.26
N PRO A 72 -17.81 4.90 -45.18
CA PRO A 72 -16.51 4.33 -44.84
C PRO A 72 -15.73 5.22 -43.86
N ALA A 73 -15.90 6.54 -43.92
CA ALA A 73 -15.23 7.45 -42.98
C ALA A 73 -15.77 7.29 -41.56
N LEU A 74 -17.10 7.20 -41.42
CA LEU A 74 -17.76 7.09 -40.11
C LEU A 74 -17.58 5.70 -39.48
N VAL A 75 -17.60 4.64 -40.29
CA VAL A 75 -17.30 3.29 -39.81
C VAL A 75 -15.84 3.20 -39.37
N SER A 76 -14.90 3.71 -40.19
CA SER A 76 -13.48 3.62 -39.87
C SER A 76 -13.11 4.39 -38.60
N ILE A 77 -13.64 5.59 -38.40
CA ILE A 77 -13.32 6.37 -37.20
C ILE A 77 -13.79 5.65 -35.92
N ASN A 78 -15.02 5.12 -35.90
CA ASN A 78 -15.53 4.41 -34.72
C ASN A 78 -14.75 3.11 -34.47
N VAL A 79 -14.54 2.29 -35.50
CA VAL A 79 -13.82 1.01 -35.37
C VAL A 79 -12.37 1.23 -34.92
N ILE A 80 -11.66 2.21 -35.50
CA ILE A 80 -10.27 2.51 -35.13
C ILE A 80 -10.22 3.05 -33.70
N SER A 81 -11.11 3.99 -33.34
CA SER A 81 -11.16 4.55 -31.99
C SER A 81 -11.44 3.45 -30.95
N ASP A 82 -12.46 2.62 -31.15
CA ASP A 82 -12.79 1.53 -30.21
C ASP A 82 -11.67 0.50 -30.12
N SER A 83 -10.98 0.22 -31.22
CA SER A 83 -9.80 -0.68 -31.22
C SER A 83 -8.65 -0.12 -30.38
N ILE A 84 -8.37 1.18 -30.52
CA ILE A 84 -7.33 1.86 -29.74
C ILE A 84 -7.70 1.89 -28.25
N ILE A 85 -8.97 2.18 -27.92
CA ILE A 85 -9.44 2.20 -26.53
C ILE A 85 -9.33 0.80 -25.91
N PHE A 86 -9.81 -0.24 -26.61
CA PHE A 86 -9.70 -1.62 -26.15
C PHE A 86 -8.25 -2.03 -25.88
N ALA A 87 -7.35 -1.77 -26.83
CA ALA A 87 -5.93 -2.09 -26.68
C ALA A 87 -5.29 -1.33 -25.50
N SER A 88 -5.62 -0.05 -25.34
CA SER A 88 -5.12 0.79 -24.26
C SER A 88 -5.58 0.27 -22.89
N TYR A 89 -6.88 -0.03 -22.75
CA TYR A 89 -7.43 -0.54 -21.49
C TYR A 89 -6.87 -1.92 -21.14
N PHE A 90 -6.68 -2.80 -22.14
CA PHE A 90 -6.05 -4.10 -21.92
C PHE A 90 -4.59 -3.94 -21.47
N ALA A 91 -3.81 -3.08 -22.12
CA ALA A 91 -2.41 -2.81 -21.76
C ALA A 91 -2.26 -2.21 -20.35
N ILE A 92 -3.07 -1.20 -19.99
CA ILE A 92 -3.07 -0.60 -18.64
C ILE A 92 -3.40 -1.65 -17.59
N SER A 93 -4.40 -2.50 -17.86
CA SER A 93 -4.81 -3.55 -16.94
C SER A 93 -3.71 -4.59 -16.73
N LEU A 94 -3.03 -5.02 -17.81
CA LEU A 94 -1.88 -5.93 -17.71
C LEU A 94 -0.75 -5.31 -16.86
N MET A 95 -0.49 -4.02 -17.01
CA MET A 95 0.52 -3.33 -16.21
C MET A 95 0.14 -3.26 -14.72
N LEU A 96 -1.12 -2.96 -14.40
CA LEU A 96 -1.62 -2.95 -13.03
C LEU A 96 -1.54 -4.35 -12.38
N VAL A 97 -1.94 -5.39 -13.11
CA VAL A 97 -1.83 -6.78 -12.64
C VAL A 97 -0.36 -7.18 -12.48
N TYR A 98 0.51 -6.83 -13.43
CA TYR A 98 1.94 -7.10 -13.33
C TYR A 98 2.55 -6.48 -12.07
N ILE A 99 2.26 -5.21 -11.78
CA ILE A 99 2.73 -4.53 -10.56
C ILE A 99 2.14 -5.21 -9.32
N GLY A 100 0.84 -5.50 -9.32
CA GLY A 100 0.16 -6.16 -8.21
C GLY A 100 0.70 -7.55 -7.89
N LEU A 101 1.17 -8.30 -8.88
CA LEU A 101 1.78 -9.62 -8.71
C LEU A 101 3.27 -9.54 -8.35
N LYS A 102 3.98 -8.52 -8.82
CA LYS A 102 5.43 -8.39 -8.63
C LYS A 102 5.81 -7.74 -7.29
N VAL A 103 5.00 -6.80 -6.79
CA VAL A 103 5.28 -6.08 -5.55
C VAL A 103 4.75 -6.87 -4.34
N LYS A 104 5.68 -7.49 -3.60
CA LYS A 104 5.39 -8.45 -2.51
C LYS A 104 4.75 -7.79 -1.27
N GLU A 105 5.08 -6.54 -0.98
CA GLU A 105 4.54 -5.77 0.16
C GLU A 105 3.71 -4.59 -0.33
N ASN A 106 2.61 -4.90 -1.01
CA ASN A 106 1.73 -3.90 -1.55
C ASN A 106 0.43 -3.80 -0.73
N PRO A 107 0.28 -2.76 0.11
CA PRO A 107 -0.92 -2.58 0.92
C PRO A 107 -2.18 -2.28 0.08
N PHE A 108 -2.01 -2.02 -1.22
CA PHE A 108 -3.07 -1.68 -2.17
C PHE A 108 -3.32 -2.77 -3.23
N GLN A 109 -2.75 -3.96 -3.07
CA GLN A 109 -2.85 -5.02 -4.08
C GLN A 109 -4.31 -5.35 -4.46
N ALA A 110 -5.19 -5.51 -3.45
CA ALA A 110 -6.58 -5.86 -3.68
C ALA A 110 -7.33 -4.79 -4.50
N ILE A 111 -7.13 -3.50 -4.19
CA ILE A 111 -7.77 -2.41 -4.92
C ILE A 111 -7.19 -2.27 -6.33
N GLN A 112 -5.88 -2.46 -6.51
CA GLN A 112 -5.26 -2.43 -7.84
C GLN A 112 -5.77 -3.56 -8.75
N LEU A 113 -5.95 -4.77 -8.22
CA LEU A 113 -6.53 -5.88 -8.97
C LEU A 113 -8.02 -5.66 -9.28
N ALA A 114 -8.78 -5.06 -8.35
CA ALA A 114 -10.17 -4.68 -8.58
C ALA A 114 -10.28 -3.63 -9.71
N PHE A 115 -9.45 -2.58 -9.67
CA PHE A 115 -9.37 -1.58 -10.75
C PHE A 115 -8.93 -2.18 -12.08
N GLY A 116 -7.92 -3.06 -12.09
CA GLY A 116 -7.51 -3.75 -13.31
C GLY A 116 -8.63 -4.60 -13.91
N THR A 117 -9.33 -5.38 -13.10
CA THR A 117 -10.48 -6.19 -13.54
C THR A 117 -11.61 -5.32 -14.09
N PHE A 118 -11.89 -4.20 -13.42
CA PHE A 118 -12.87 -3.21 -13.85
C PHE A 118 -12.49 -2.56 -15.20
N ILE A 119 -11.23 -2.15 -15.39
CA ILE A 119 -10.75 -1.55 -16.65
C ILE A 119 -10.86 -2.57 -17.79
N VAL A 120 -10.58 -3.85 -17.56
CA VAL A 120 -10.80 -4.91 -18.56
C VAL A 120 -12.27 -5.00 -18.96
N ALA A 121 -13.19 -4.98 -18.00
CA ALA A 121 -14.63 -5.03 -18.28
C ALA A 121 -15.10 -3.82 -19.12
N CYS A 122 -14.58 -2.61 -18.85
CA CYS A 122 -14.75 -1.44 -19.71
C CYS A 122 -14.11 -1.61 -21.09
N GLY A 123 -12.95 -2.24 -21.19
CA GLY A 123 -12.32 -2.53 -22.48
C GLY A 123 -13.22 -3.41 -23.35
N PHE A 124 -13.81 -4.45 -22.73
CA PHE A 124 -14.74 -5.33 -23.42
C PHE A 124 -15.99 -4.63 -23.95
N THR A 125 -16.45 -3.51 -23.36
CA THR A 125 -17.56 -2.75 -23.96
C THR A 125 -17.18 -2.15 -25.30
N HIS A 126 -15.95 -1.66 -25.48
CA HIS A 126 -15.47 -1.13 -26.77
C HIS A 126 -15.27 -2.25 -27.80
N PHE A 127 -14.76 -3.40 -27.36
CA PHE A 127 -14.68 -4.58 -28.22
C PHE A 127 -16.07 -5.00 -28.75
N MET A 128 -17.11 -4.92 -27.91
CA MET A 128 -18.47 -5.21 -28.34
C MET A 128 -19.01 -4.20 -29.35
N GLU A 129 -18.67 -2.91 -29.25
CA GLU A 129 -19.12 -1.92 -30.24
C GLU A 129 -18.52 -2.18 -31.62
N ILE A 130 -17.26 -2.66 -31.69
CA ILE A 130 -16.66 -3.14 -32.94
C ILE A 130 -17.51 -4.26 -33.54
N ILE A 131 -17.86 -5.28 -32.75
CA ILE A 131 -18.68 -6.40 -33.23
C ILE A 131 -20.06 -5.92 -33.68
N ASN A 132 -20.69 -5.00 -32.94
CA ASN A 132 -22.02 -4.46 -33.23
C ASN A 132 -22.13 -3.71 -34.56
N VAL A 133 -21.01 -3.24 -35.13
CA VAL A 133 -20.98 -2.68 -36.49
C VAL A 133 -21.46 -3.70 -37.53
N TRP A 134 -21.09 -4.98 -37.38
CA TRP A 134 -21.43 -6.05 -38.32
C TRP A 134 -22.50 -7.01 -37.79
N SER A 135 -22.57 -7.25 -36.48
CA SER A 135 -23.46 -8.22 -35.86
C SER A 135 -24.13 -7.63 -34.60
N PRO A 136 -25.46 -7.42 -34.58
CA PRO A 136 -26.16 -6.68 -33.52
C PRO A 136 -26.37 -7.51 -32.26
N THR A 137 -25.30 -7.81 -31.53
CA THR A 137 -25.33 -8.58 -30.28
C THR A 137 -25.70 -7.73 -29.06
N TYR A 138 -26.82 -7.01 -29.13
CA TYR A 138 -27.17 -5.97 -28.16
C TYR A 138 -27.46 -6.51 -26.75
N TRP A 139 -28.01 -7.72 -26.60
CA TRP A 139 -28.23 -8.34 -25.29
C TRP A 139 -26.92 -8.62 -24.56
N LEU A 140 -25.90 -9.13 -25.27
CA LEU A 140 -24.56 -9.32 -24.74
C LEU A 140 -23.91 -7.98 -24.37
N THR A 141 -23.99 -6.99 -25.26
CA THR A 141 -23.49 -5.63 -24.99
C THR A 141 -24.14 -5.03 -23.74
N GLY A 142 -25.47 -5.12 -23.61
CA GLY A 142 -26.21 -4.63 -22.44
C GLY A 142 -25.82 -5.35 -21.15
N SER A 143 -25.60 -6.66 -21.21
CA SER A 143 -25.16 -7.46 -20.06
C SER A 143 -23.77 -7.07 -19.59
N ILE A 144 -22.82 -6.89 -20.52
CA ILE A 144 -21.47 -6.42 -20.21
C ILE A 144 -21.54 -5.00 -19.63
N LYS A 145 -22.34 -4.09 -20.20
CA LYS A 145 -22.55 -2.74 -19.67
C LYS A 145 -23.11 -2.76 -18.24
N LEU A 146 -24.04 -3.66 -17.93
CA LEU A 146 -24.58 -3.82 -16.57
C LEU A 146 -23.51 -4.30 -15.57
N VAL A 147 -22.74 -5.33 -15.94
CA VAL A 147 -21.64 -5.83 -15.10
C VAL A 147 -20.61 -4.73 -14.86
N THR A 148 -20.24 -4.00 -15.91
CA THR A 148 -19.32 -2.86 -15.82
C THR A 148 -19.88 -1.75 -14.93
N ALA A 149 -21.17 -1.43 -15.00
CA ALA A 149 -21.80 -0.43 -14.13
C ALA A 149 -21.75 -0.84 -12.64
N VAL A 150 -22.05 -2.11 -12.34
CA VAL A 150 -21.95 -2.64 -10.97
C VAL A 150 -20.51 -2.61 -10.47
N ALA A 151 -19.55 -3.02 -11.31
CA ALA A 151 -18.13 -2.97 -10.98
C ALA A 151 -17.63 -1.53 -10.76
N SER A 152 -18.03 -0.58 -11.61
CA SER A 152 -17.75 0.86 -11.44
C SER A 152 -18.25 1.37 -10.09
N PHE A 153 -19.52 1.09 -9.78
CA PHE A 153 -20.15 1.56 -8.56
C PHE A 153 -19.50 0.95 -7.32
N GLY A 154 -19.24 -0.37 -7.33
CA GLY A 154 -18.53 -1.05 -6.25
C GLY A 154 -17.14 -0.48 -6.02
N THR A 155 -16.39 -0.21 -7.09
CA THR A 155 -15.05 0.39 -7.01
C THR A 155 -15.11 1.81 -6.45
N ALA A 156 -16.08 2.62 -6.90
CA ALA A 156 -16.30 3.98 -6.41
C ALA A 156 -16.69 4.01 -4.92
N ALA A 157 -17.58 3.12 -4.50
CA ALA A 157 -18.02 2.99 -3.11
C ALA A 157 -16.89 2.51 -2.19
N ALA A 158 -15.94 1.73 -2.71
CA ALA A 158 -14.79 1.26 -1.94
C ALA A 158 -13.76 2.37 -1.68
N LEU A 159 -13.57 3.33 -2.60
CA LEU A 159 -12.53 4.36 -2.52
C LEU A 159 -12.47 5.14 -1.19
N PRO A 160 -13.57 5.66 -0.61
CA PRO A 160 -13.54 6.39 0.66
C PRO A 160 -12.94 5.59 1.81
N PHE A 161 -13.09 4.26 1.81
CA PHE A 161 -12.53 3.38 2.85
C PHE A 161 -11.01 3.20 2.72
N PHE A 162 -10.44 3.40 1.53
CA PHE A 162 -9.00 3.29 1.29
C PHE A 162 -8.23 4.59 1.54
N ILE A 163 -8.90 5.74 1.44
CA ILE A 163 -8.28 7.07 1.67
C ILE A 163 -7.55 7.16 3.03
N PRO A 164 -8.12 6.72 4.17
CA PRO A 164 -7.42 6.77 5.46
C PRO A 164 -6.09 6.01 5.42
N ARG A 165 -6.08 4.80 4.85
CA ARG A 165 -4.90 3.94 4.76
C ARG A 165 -3.81 4.57 3.88
N MET A 166 -4.18 5.22 2.78
CA MET A 166 -3.22 5.96 1.94
C MET A 166 -2.59 7.12 2.72
N ARG A 167 -3.40 7.87 3.46
CA ARG A 167 -2.92 8.99 4.27
C ARG A 167 -1.98 8.55 5.39
N ASP A 168 -2.26 7.42 6.04
CA ASP A 168 -1.42 6.91 7.13
C ASP A 168 -0.05 6.47 6.61
N LEU A 169 0.00 5.84 5.43
CA LEU A 169 1.26 5.48 4.76
C LEU A 169 2.05 6.73 4.34
N ALA A 170 1.38 7.73 3.77
CA ALA A 170 2.02 9.00 3.41
C ALA A 170 2.59 9.73 4.64
N ARG A 171 1.84 9.76 5.74
CA ARG A 171 2.31 10.32 7.02
C ARG A 171 3.50 9.54 7.58
N GLY A 172 3.48 8.21 7.52
CA GLY A 172 4.60 7.39 7.95
C GLY A 172 5.89 7.70 7.18
N ALA A 173 5.80 7.86 5.86
CA ALA A 173 6.94 8.23 5.02
C ALA A 173 7.49 9.63 5.35
N ASP A 174 6.60 10.61 5.60
CA ASP A 174 7.00 11.97 5.97
C ASP A 174 7.66 12.01 7.35
N LEU A 175 7.10 11.31 8.34
CA LEU A 175 7.67 11.18 9.68
C LEU A 175 9.08 10.58 9.65
N LEU A 176 9.29 9.52 8.86
CA LEU A 176 10.62 8.91 8.68
C LEU A 176 11.61 9.90 8.05
N LYS A 177 11.17 10.69 7.08
CA LYS A 177 12.01 11.72 6.45
C LYS A 177 12.41 12.80 7.46
N THR A 178 11.48 13.30 8.27
CA THR A 178 11.77 14.30 9.31
C THR A 178 12.70 13.74 10.38
N GLN A 179 12.50 12.50 10.81
CA GLN A 179 13.38 11.84 11.78
C GLN A 179 14.80 11.66 11.24
N ASN A 180 14.94 11.25 9.98
CA ASN A 180 16.26 11.11 9.36
C ASN A 180 16.97 12.46 9.23
N ALA A 181 16.26 13.51 8.82
CA ALA A 181 16.82 14.86 8.72
C ALA A 181 17.26 15.41 10.09
N LEU A 182 16.47 15.17 11.14
CA LEU A 182 16.84 15.55 12.50
C LEU A 182 18.09 14.80 12.96
N ARG A 183 18.13 13.48 12.75
CA ARG A 183 19.28 12.65 13.12
C ARG A 183 20.55 13.07 12.39
N GLU A 184 20.47 13.40 11.11
CA GLU A 184 21.60 13.89 10.31
C GLU A 184 22.10 15.25 10.85
N SER A 185 21.18 16.16 11.18
CA SER A 185 21.52 17.44 11.80
C SER A 185 22.18 17.28 13.17
N GLU A 186 21.68 16.37 14.02
CA GLU A 186 22.28 16.08 15.33
C GLU A 186 23.69 15.49 15.20
N LEU A 187 23.91 14.58 14.24
CA LEU A 187 25.23 14.00 13.98
C LEU A 187 26.20 15.05 13.46
N LEU A 188 25.77 15.89 12.52
CA LEU A 188 26.57 16.99 12.01
C LEU A 188 26.94 17.98 13.13
N TYR A 189 25.98 18.36 13.97
CA TYR A 189 26.23 19.25 15.11
C TYR A 189 27.25 18.64 16.08
N ARG A 190 27.07 17.37 16.47
CA ARG A 190 28.03 16.67 17.33
C ARG A 190 29.42 16.64 16.72
N GLN A 191 29.53 16.35 15.43
CA GLN A 191 30.82 16.32 14.73
C GLN A 191 31.49 17.70 14.69
N ILE A 192 30.75 18.77 14.40
CA ILE A 192 31.29 20.14 14.40
C ILE A 192 31.81 20.51 15.79
N VAL A 193 31.03 20.23 16.84
CA VAL A 193 31.39 20.58 18.21
C VAL A 193 32.57 19.76 18.74
N ASP A 194 32.62 18.46 18.42
CA ASP A 194 33.71 17.57 18.86
C ASP A 194 35.02 17.82 18.10
N THR A 195 34.96 18.32 16.86
CA THR A 195 36.13 18.67 16.06
C THR A 195 36.55 20.13 16.16
N ALA A 196 35.81 20.96 16.90
CA ALA A 196 36.18 22.34 17.15
C ALA A 196 37.52 22.42 17.91
N ASN A 197 38.41 23.31 17.47
CA ASN A 197 39.68 23.58 18.17
C ASN A 197 39.50 24.40 19.46
N GLU A 198 38.30 24.92 19.69
CA GLU A 198 37.90 25.67 20.88
C GLU A 198 37.20 24.76 21.89
N GLY A 199 37.41 25.05 23.19
CA GLY A 199 36.70 24.36 24.27
C GLY A 199 35.26 24.85 24.35
N ILE A 200 34.30 23.94 24.22
CA ILE A 200 32.86 24.24 24.32
C ILE A 200 32.33 23.59 25.59
N TRP A 201 31.79 24.42 26.50
CA TRP A 201 31.20 23.99 27.76
C TRP A 201 29.82 24.64 27.96
N LEU A 202 28.78 23.80 28.07
CA LEU A 202 27.41 24.21 28.35
C LEU A 202 27.06 23.83 29.79
N LEU A 203 26.52 24.78 30.54
CA LEU A 203 26.03 24.58 31.91
C LEU A 203 24.50 24.58 31.94
N ASP A 204 23.91 23.90 32.92
CA ASP A 204 22.50 24.05 33.27
C ASP A 204 22.27 25.30 34.15
N LEU A 205 21.01 25.52 34.56
CA LEU A 205 20.63 26.66 35.40
C LEU A 205 21.27 26.59 36.79
N GLU A 206 21.56 25.39 37.28
CA GLU A 206 22.24 25.09 38.54
C GLU A 206 23.76 25.24 38.45
N GLY A 207 24.30 25.51 37.26
CA GLY A 207 25.74 25.66 37.02
C GLY A 207 26.50 24.34 36.92
N LYS A 208 25.80 23.22 36.70
CA LYS A 208 26.39 21.90 36.43
C LYS A 208 26.63 21.70 34.94
N THR A 209 27.67 20.95 34.60
CA THR A 209 28.01 20.60 33.22
C THR A 209 26.88 19.82 32.56
N LYS A 210 26.20 20.46 31.60
CA LYS A 210 25.20 19.83 30.73
C LYS A 210 25.85 19.20 29.50
N PHE A 211 26.87 19.86 28.95
CA PHE A 211 27.63 19.37 27.79
C PHE A 211 29.05 19.91 27.84
N VAL A 212 30.02 19.12 27.42
CA VAL A 212 31.41 19.54 27.24
C VAL A 212 32.00 18.78 26.05
N ASN A 213 32.69 19.46 25.14
CA ASN A 213 33.36 18.80 24.02
C ASN A 213 34.72 18.24 24.45
N LYS A 214 35.28 17.32 23.65
CA LYS A 214 36.58 16.69 23.95
C LYS A 214 37.70 17.72 24.13
N ARG A 215 37.71 18.76 23.30
CA ARG A 215 38.76 19.80 23.35
C ARG A 215 38.81 20.54 24.69
N MET A 216 37.65 20.87 25.28
CA MET A 216 37.59 21.51 26.61
C MET A 216 38.07 20.58 27.71
N ALA A 217 37.69 19.30 27.64
CA ALA A 217 38.13 18.28 28.58
C ALA A 217 39.66 18.11 28.52
N ASP A 218 40.23 18.02 27.31
CA ASP A 218 41.67 17.96 27.07
C ASP A 218 42.40 19.21 27.60
N MET A 219 41.82 20.41 27.43
CA MET A 219 42.39 21.67 27.94
C MET A 219 42.46 21.72 29.47
N LEU A 220 41.47 21.14 30.16
CA LEU A 220 41.42 21.10 31.62
C LEU A 220 42.12 19.86 32.21
N GLY A 221 42.48 18.88 31.38
CA GLY A 221 43.14 17.65 31.79
C GLY A 221 42.19 16.60 32.40
N TYR A 222 40.91 16.61 32.02
CA TYR A 222 39.89 15.67 32.51
C TYR A 222 39.28 14.87 31.34
N ASP A 223 38.58 13.78 31.65
CA ASP A 223 37.72 13.10 30.68
C ASP A 223 36.33 13.77 30.61
N VAL A 224 35.70 13.73 29.44
CA VAL A 224 34.35 14.27 29.19
C VAL A 224 33.32 13.67 30.17
N ASP A 225 33.41 12.37 30.45
CA ASP A 225 32.46 11.69 31.33
C ASP A 225 32.67 12.03 32.82
N GLU A 226 33.89 12.40 33.22
CA GLU A 226 34.18 12.89 34.57
C GLU A 226 33.59 14.29 34.81
N MET A 227 33.45 15.07 33.74
CA MET A 227 32.96 16.44 33.81
C MET A 227 31.44 16.56 33.81
N LYS A 228 30.73 15.62 33.18
CA LYS A 228 29.26 15.64 33.07
C LYS A 228 28.58 15.66 34.44
N GLY A 229 27.62 16.57 34.61
CA GLY A 229 26.83 16.73 35.82
C GLY A 229 27.58 17.33 37.02
N ARG A 230 28.90 17.55 36.93
CA ARG A 230 29.67 18.23 37.97
C ARG A 230 29.52 19.74 37.87
N PRO A 231 29.52 20.47 39.00
CA PRO A 231 29.43 21.92 39.01
C PRO A 231 30.70 22.58 38.43
N ILE A 232 30.54 23.69 37.70
CA ILE A 232 31.67 24.40 37.07
C ILE A 232 32.75 24.84 38.08
N TYR A 233 32.34 25.22 39.30
CA TYR A 233 33.28 25.69 40.32
C TYR A 233 34.27 24.59 40.77
N ALA A 234 33.96 23.30 40.57
CA ALA A 234 34.87 22.21 40.90
C ALA A 234 36.18 22.24 40.09
N TYR A 235 36.19 22.99 38.98
CA TYR A 235 37.34 23.13 38.07
C TYR A 235 38.02 24.50 38.19
N LEU A 236 37.53 25.36 39.08
CA LEU A 236 38.11 26.67 39.37
C LEU A 236 39.10 26.55 40.54
N ASP A 237 40.12 27.41 40.55
CA ASP A 237 41.01 27.57 41.71
C ASP A 237 40.25 28.20 42.90
N HIS A 238 40.80 28.08 44.11
CA HIS A 238 40.13 28.54 45.33
C HIS A 238 39.73 30.02 45.27
N VAL A 239 40.56 30.87 44.65
CA VAL A 239 40.28 32.32 44.51
C VAL A 239 39.09 32.54 43.55
N SER A 240 39.02 31.82 42.43
CA SER A 240 37.92 31.96 41.48
C SER A 240 36.64 31.29 41.95
N GLN A 241 36.71 30.25 42.79
CA GLN A 241 35.53 29.65 43.44
C GLN A 241 34.80 30.67 44.33
N GLU A 242 35.54 31.39 45.17
CA GLU A 242 34.97 32.44 46.03
C GLU A 242 34.37 33.58 45.21
N ALA A 243 35.04 33.98 44.11
CA ALA A 243 34.54 34.98 43.18
C ALA A 243 33.25 34.51 42.47
N TYR A 244 33.18 33.25 42.04
CA TYR A 244 32.01 32.65 41.41
C TYR A 244 30.81 32.61 42.35
N VAL A 245 31.01 32.13 43.59
CA VAL A 245 29.95 32.09 44.61
C VAL A 245 29.44 33.50 44.89
N ARG A 246 30.34 34.48 45.05
CA ARG A 246 30.00 35.89 45.28
C ARG A 246 29.22 36.49 44.12
N HIS A 247 29.60 36.20 42.88
CA HIS A 247 28.92 36.70 41.68
C HIS A 247 27.53 36.08 41.50
N ARG A 248 27.39 34.77 41.74
CA ARG A 248 26.11 34.05 41.66
C ARG A 248 25.12 34.44 42.75
N SER A 249 25.60 34.90 43.92
CA SER A 249 24.77 35.42 45.01
C SER A 249 24.35 36.89 44.85
N ARG A 250 24.89 37.61 43.87
CA ARG A 250 24.38 38.94 43.53
C ARG A 250 23.05 38.78 42.78
N PRO A 251 22.00 39.55 43.13
CA PRO A 251 20.82 39.63 42.28
C PRO A 251 21.28 40.01 40.88
N ILE A 252 20.85 39.26 39.85
CA ILE A 252 20.96 39.75 38.48
C ILE A 252 20.03 40.95 38.41
N ASP A 253 20.60 42.15 38.47
CA ASP A 253 19.87 43.36 38.15
C ASP A 253 19.30 43.13 36.75
N ARG A 254 17.97 43.05 36.64
CA ARG A 254 17.31 42.94 35.35
C ARG A 254 17.81 44.11 34.51
N ILE A 255 18.49 43.82 33.41
CA ILE A 255 18.68 44.79 32.33
C ILE A 255 17.27 45.03 31.79
N THR A 256 16.59 46.01 32.36
CA THR A 256 15.44 46.67 31.76
C THR A 256 16.00 47.67 30.77
N ASP A 257 15.90 47.34 29.49
CA ASP A 257 15.65 48.26 28.38
C ASP A 257 14.77 47.55 27.35
#